data_AF-A0A378G149-F1
#
_entry.id   AF-A0A378G149-F1
#
_cell.length_a   1.000
_cell.length_b   1.000
_cell.length_c   1.000
_cell.angle_alpha   90.00
_cell.angle_beta   90.00
_cell.angle_gamma   90.00
#
_symmetry.space_group_name_H-M   'P 1'
#
loop_
_entity.id
_entity.type
_entity.pdbx_description
1 polymer ?
#
loop_
_entity_poly.entity_id
_entity_poly.type
_entity_poly.pdbx_seq_one_letter_code
_entity_poly.pdbx_strand_id
1 'polypeptide(L)' 'MTPDQVLQLTPERVAMLPQDSRCNSWRLGTEASLPLAGAQVSTPAFDELQTSAPARRALWQQICAHEHDFYPQHG' A
#
# COMPACT_ATOMS: atom_id res chain seq x y z
N MET A 1 0.09 -5.65 11.49
CA MET A 1 0.42 -4.22 11.41
C MET A 1 -0.44 -3.48 12.44
N THR A 2 0.15 -2.56 13.21
CA THR A 2 -0.57 -1.67 14.13
C THR A 2 -0.57 -0.24 13.59
N PRO A 3 -1.50 0.64 13.99
CA PRO A 3 -1.52 2.02 13.51
C PRO A 3 -0.21 2.78 13.76
N ASP A 4 0.49 2.49 14.86
CA ASP A 4 1.77 3.13 15.21
C ASP A 4 2.93 2.74 14.27
N GLN A 5 2.74 1.73 13.42
CA GLN A 5 3.71 1.30 12.41
C GLN A 5 3.46 1.95 11.03
N VAL A 6 2.48 2.85 10.92
CA VAL A 6 2.09 3.49 9.65
C VAL A 6 2.68 4.89 9.55
N LEU A 7 3.42 5.16 8.46
CA LEU A 7 3.88 6.49 8.10
C LEU A 7 3.03 7.04 6.94
N GLN A 8 2.25 8.09 7.22
CA GLN A 8 1.42 8.76 6.20
C GLN A 8 2.21 9.83 5.45
N LEU A 9 2.31 9.68 4.13
CA LEU A 9 3.04 10.60 3.25
C LEU A 9 2.17 11.03 2.07
N THR A 10 2.27 12.29 1.68
CA THR A 10 1.78 12.75 0.37
C THR A 10 2.76 12.31 -0.72
N PRO A 11 2.36 12.26 -2.01
CA PRO A 11 3.25 11.86 -3.10
C PRO A 11 4.55 12.67 -3.15
N GLU A 12 4.50 13.97 -2.85
CA GLU A 12 5.66 14.86 -2.84
C GLU A 12 6.66 14.45 -1.76
N ARG A 13 6.18 13.99 -0.59
CA ARG A 13 7.05 13.54 0.50
C ARG A 13 7.65 12.16 0.23
N VAL A 14 6.98 11.32 -0.55
CA VAL A 14 7.56 10.03 -0.97
C VAL A 14 8.80 10.25 -1.83
N ALA A 15 8.81 11.26 -2.69
CA ALA A 15 9.98 11.61 -3.51
C ALA A 15 11.20 12.07 -2.69
N MET A 16 11.02 12.37 -1.39
CA MET A 16 12.08 12.77 -0.47
C MET A 16 12.65 11.60 0.35
N LEU A 17 12.12 10.38 0.18
CA LEU A 17 12.64 9.21 0.88
C LEU A 17 14.08 8.90 0.43
N PRO A 18 14.94 8.37 1.33
CA PRO A 18 16.26 7.87 0.94
C PRO A 18 16.15 6.83 -0.19
N GLN A 19 17.10 6.84 -1.13
CA GLN A 19 17.05 6.04 -2.36
C GLN A 19 16.92 4.52 -2.11
N ASP A 20 17.49 4.02 -1.01
CA ASP A 20 17.46 2.59 -0.66
C ASP A 20 16.36 2.24 0.36
N SER A 21 15.36 3.11 0.51
CA SER A 21 14.23 2.84 1.40
C SER A 21 13.47 1.60 0.95
N ARG A 22 13.14 0.72 1.90
CA ARG A 22 12.30 -0.46 1.68
C ARG A 22 11.16 -0.47 2.68
N CYS A 23 9.93 -0.43 2.18
CA CYS A 23 8.73 -0.57 2.99
C CYS A 23 7.56 -1.00 2.10
N ASN A 24 6.69 -1.85 2.64
CA ASN A 24 5.41 -2.10 1.98
C ASN A 24 4.58 -0.82 2.00
N SER A 25 3.84 -0.57 0.93
CA SER A 25 3.09 0.67 0.77
C SER A 25 1.68 0.43 0.26
N TRP A 26 0.77 1.29 0.70
CA TRP A 26 -0.60 1.36 0.20
C TRP A 26 -0.88 2.77 -0.31
N ARG A 27 -1.24 2.88 -1.58
CA ARG A 27 -1.67 4.12 -2.22
C ARG A 27 -3.19 4.19 -2.33
N LEU A 28 -3.75 5.35 -2.00
CA LEU A 28 -5.16 5.66 -2.20
C LEU A 28 -5.31 6.76 -3.24
N GLY A 29 -6.01 6.48 -4.34
CA GLY A 29 -6.29 7.45 -5.40
C GLY A 29 -5.08 7.85 -6.25
N THR A 30 -3.99 7.09 -6.18
CA THR A 30 -2.77 7.33 -6.96
C THR A 30 -2.43 6.11 -7.80
N GLU A 31 -2.55 6.26 -9.11
CA GLU A 31 -2.30 5.19 -10.09
C GLU A 31 -0.79 4.96 -10.34
N ALA A 32 0.03 6.00 -10.18
CA ALA A 32 1.47 5.89 -10.39
C ALA A 32 2.12 5.00 -9.32
N SER A 33 2.93 4.04 -9.78
CA SER A 33 3.78 3.23 -8.90
C SER A 33 4.81 4.11 -8.17
N LEU A 34 5.15 3.77 -6.93
CA LEU A 34 6.15 4.51 -6.16
C LEU A 34 7.55 3.95 -6.44
N PRO A 35 8.59 4.79 -6.52
CA PRO A 35 9.98 4.34 -6.53
C PRO A 35 10.42 3.92 -5.12
N LEU A 36 9.68 3.01 -4.48
CA LEU A 36 9.92 2.50 -3.14
C LEU A 36 9.94 0.96 -3.17
N ALA A 37 11.01 0.34 -2.69
CA ALA A 37 11.10 -1.12 -2.69
C ALA A 37 10.12 -1.74 -1.67
N GLY A 38 9.50 -2.87 -2.01
CA GLY A 38 8.54 -3.58 -1.16
C GLY A 38 7.23 -3.87 -1.89
N ALA A 39 6.31 -4.58 -1.22
CA ALA A 39 4.99 -4.82 -1.76
C ALA A 39 4.22 -3.50 -1.88
N GLN A 40 3.53 -3.30 -3.00
CA GLN A 40 2.77 -2.09 -3.25
C GLN A 40 1.34 -2.46 -3.62
N VAL A 41 0.39 -2.01 -2.82
CA VAL A 41 -1.05 -2.14 -3.12
C VAL A 41 -1.63 -0.77 -3.45
N SER A 42 -2.58 -0.72 -4.38
CA SER A 42 -3.26 0.51 -4.77
C SER A 42 -4.77 0.35 -4.76
N THR A 43 -5.46 1.42 -4.40
CA THR A 43 -6.91 1.52 -4.46
C THR A 43 -7.33 2.84 -5.08
N PRO A 44 -8.60 2.96 -5.48
CA PRO A 44 -9.21 4.26 -5.70
C PRO A 44 -9.09 5.18 -4.47
N ALA A 45 -9.56 6.42 -4.62
CA ALA A 45 -9.65 7.36 -3.52
C ALA A 45 -10.48 6.78 -2.36
N PHE A 46 -10.22 7.26 -1.14
CA PHE A 46 -10.83 6.71 0.07
C PHE A 46 -12.36 6.72 0.04
N ASP A 47 -12.97 7.80 -0.47
CA ASP A 47 -14.43 7.94 -0.57
C ASP A 47 -15.06 6.87 -1.47
N GLU A 48 -14.41 6.54 -2.59
CA GLU A 48 -14.85 5.47 -3.47
C GLU A 48 -14.62 4.10 -2.83
N LEU A 49 -13.45 3.87 -2.21
CA LEU A 49 -13.16 2.60 -1.54
C LEU A 49 -14.16 2.30 -0.42
N GLN A 50 -14.62 3.32 0.30
CA GLN A 50 -15.59 3.19 1.38
C GLN A 50 -16.95 2.72 0.87
N THR A 51 -17.35 3.10 -0.35
CA THR A 51 -18.67 2.80 -0.91
C THR A 51 -18.67 1.63 -1.89
N SER A 52 -17.55 1.34 -2.55
CA SER A 52 -17.44 0.32 -3.59
C SER A 52 -17.03 -1.06 -3.04
N ALA A 53 -17.99 -1.98 -2.98
CA ALA A 53 -17.71 -3.39 -2.68
C ALA A 53 -16.72 -4.05 -3.67
N PRO A 54 -16.81 -3.80 -4.99
CA PRO A 54 -15.80 -4.27 -5.94
C PRO A 54 -14.39 -3.76 -5.61
N ALA A 55 -14.23 -2.48 -5.22
CA ALA A 55 -12.94 -1.91 -4.86
C ALA A 55 -12.34 -2.58 -3.61
N ARG A 56 -13.14 -2.85 -2.58
CA ARG A 56 -12.69 -3.58 -1.38
C ARG A 56 -12.28 -5.01 -1.69
N ARG A 57 -13.01 -5.70 -2.56
CA ARG A 57 -12.64 -7.06 -3.00
C ARG A 57 -11.33 -7.05 -3.79
N ALA A 58 -11.16 -6.08 -4.69
CA ALA A 58 -9.93 -5.92 -5.46
C ALA A 58 -8.73 -5.61 -4.53
N LEU A 59 -8.90 -4.78 -3.50
CA LEU A 59 -7.87 -4.56 -2.47
C LEU A 59 -7.50 -5.88 -1.78
N TRP A 60 -8.48 -6.67 -1.36
CA TRP A 60 -8.20 -7.96 -0.73
C TRP A 60 -7.43 -8.91 -1.65
N GLN A 61 -7.79 -8.98 -2.93
CA GLN A 61 -7.06 -9.78 -3.92
C GLN A 61 -5.60 -9.33 -4.07
N GLN A 62 -5.33 -8.02 -4.06
CA GLN A 62 -3.95 -7.50 -4.08
C GLN A 62 -3.18 -7.88 -2.82
N ILE A 63 -3.80 -7.78 -1.64
CA ILE A 63 -3.16 -8.19 -0.37
C ILE A 63 -2.80 -9.68 -0.41
N CYS A 64 -3.69 -10.54 -0.92
CA CYS A 64 -3.40 -11.97 -1.11
C CYS A 64 -2.24 -12.21 -2.08
N ALA A 65 -2.15 -11.46 -3.19
CA ALA A 65 -1.03 -11.59 -4.13
C ALA A 65 0.33 -11.24 -3.49
N HIS A 66 0.31 -10.45 -2.42
CA HIS A 66 1.47 -10.05 -1.61
C HIS A 66 1.49 -10.70 -0.22
N GLU A 67 0.87 -11.87 -0.06
CA GLU A 67 0.72 -12.51 1.26
C GLU A 67 2.05 -12.71 1.98
N HIS A 68 3.12 -13.05 1.26
CA HIS A 68 4.46 -13.28 1.84
C HIS A 68 5.10 -11.99 2.38
N ASP A 69 4.73 -10.83 1.84
CA ASP A 69 5.24 -9.54 2.27
C ASP A 69 4.47 -8.98 3.47
N PHE A 70 3.15 -9.23 3.53
CA PHE A 70 2.27 -8.72 4.60
C PHE A 70 2.11 -9.70 5.78
N TYR A 71 2.18 -11.00 5.51
CA TYR A 71 2.02 -12.10 6.46
C TYR A 71 3.13 -13.14 6.23
N PRO A 72 4.40 -12.79 6.50
CA PRO A 72 5.50 -13.74 6.35
C PRO A 72 5.23 -14.96 7.24
N GLN A 73 5.30 -16.15 6.66
CA GLN A 73 5.19 -17.39 7.43
C GLN A 73 6.40 -17.46 8.37
N HIS A 74 6.13 -17.40 9.68
CA HIS A 74 7.13 -17.76 10.67
C HIS A 74 7.26 -19.28 10.66
N GLY A 75 8.36 -19.78 10.09
CA GLY A 75 8.77 -21.17 10.25
C GLY A 75 9.16 -21.49 11.68
#